data_AF-A0A822AZB8-F1
#
_entry.id   AF-A0A822AZB8-F1
#
_cell.length_a   1.000
_cell.length_b   1.000
_cell.length_c   1.000
_cell.angle_alpha   90.00
_cell.angle_beta   90.00
_cell.angle_gamma   90.00
#
_symmetry.space_group_name_H-M   'P 1'
#
loop_
_entity.id
_entity.type
_entity.pdbx_description
1 polymer ?
#
loop_
_entity_poly.entity_id
_entity_poly.type
_entity_poly.pdbx_seq_one_letter_code
_entity_poly.pdbx_strand_id
1 'polypeptide(L)'
;MRRSKTPVPYVPQGDFRRTILQIYHDTAANGAHFGRNKTLYKIKQRYFWPSMYKDVENYIKSCIPCAQFNPRRQKTPGTLRPIKPPDGVWQLVSMDFHGPITPTSQRGNKYIISLTDVLSKFVVTKAVRDNTTQTAVRFLKEDIISKFGTPRCILTDNGTHFTSTFMNELIKQIGATHLYSTPYHPQTNGQVERYNSTMDAKIAALSNLRKTDWDDQLPFVTFNYNASIHSSTKQIPFEMMFGRLPVLPFDYQDPNVTLTHDSEHVKKLNQFLSKLNEQAKLNIIKNQERYKQHYDINRSDPLYNINDLVLVKTLNIRHKFDIRYEGPFRIIKKLTTKTFIVQHVKKTTLYRQVTTDVLIPIVERLY
;
A
#
# COMPACT_ATOMS: atom_id res chain seq x y z
N MET A 1 -25.60 35.46 -25.57
CA MET A 1 -27.04 35.08 -25.49
C MET A 1 -27.21 33.57 -25.53
N ARG A 2 -27.80 32.97 -24.49
CA ARG A 2 -28.50 31.64 -24.42
C ARG A 2 -28.68 31.35 -22.91
N ARG A 3 -29.86 31.21 -22.31
CA ARG A 3 -31.22 30.95 -22.80
C ARG A 3 -32.24 31.63 -21.87
N SER A 4 -33.39 31.98 -22.44
CA SER A 4 -34.68 31.95 -21.75
C SER A 4 -34.78 30.66 -20.93
N LYS A 5 -34.97 30.79 -19.60
CA LYS A 5 -35.32 29.63 -18.77
C LYS A 5 -36.76 29.28 -19.12
N THR A 6 -36.95 28.21 -19.88
CA THR A 6 -38.27 27.59 -19.97
C THR A 6 -38.76 27.32 -18.54
N PRO A 7 -39.96 27.81 -18.17
CA PRO A 7 -40.51 27.52 -16.85
C PRO A 7 -40.63 26.01 -16.68
N VAL A 8 -40.21 25.52 -15.51
CA VAL A 8 -40.30 24.11 -15.14
C VAL A 8 -41.28 23.95 -13.98
N PRO A 9 -42.05 22.86 -13.91
CA PRO A 9 -42.98 22.61 -12.82
C PRO A 9 -42.28 22.55 -11.47
N TYR A 10 -42.89 23.20 -10.48
CA TYR A 10 -42.52 23.05 -9.07
C TYR A 10 -43.01 21.70 -8.56
N VAL A 11 -42.15 20.99 -7.82
CA VAL A 11 -42.50 19.70 -7.21
C VAL A 11 -42.64 19.88 -5.69
N PRO A 12 -43.85 19.70 -5.11
CA PRO A 12 -44.04 19.76 -3.67
C PRO A 12 -43.31 18.62 -2.96
N GLN A 13 -43.13 18.75 -1.65
CA GLN A 13 -42.54 17.68 -0.84
C GLN A 13 -43.49 16.48 -0.82
N GLY A 14 -42.95 15.27 -1.02
CA GLY A 14 -43.72 14.04 -1.07
C GLY A 14 -43.11 13.02 -2.03
N ASP A 15 -43.85 11.94 -2.28
CA ASP A 15 -43.38 10.76 -3.05
C ASP A 15 -42.99 11.07 -4.49
N PHE A 16 -43.50 12.17 -5.05
CA PHE A 16 -43.17 12.56 -6.42
C PHE A 16 -41.70 12.95 -6.58
N ARG A 17 -41.09 13.62 -5.58
CA ARG A 17 -39.64 13.93 -5.61
C ARG A 17 -38.81 12.65 -5.63
N ARG A 18 -39.21 11.64 -4.83
CA ARG A 18 -38.56 10.34 -4.77
C ARG A 18 -38.68 9.60 -6.11
N THR A 19 -39.86 9.60 -6.72
CA THR A 19 -40.10 8.98 -8.01
C THR A 19 -39.23 9.61 -9.10
N ILE A 20 -39.11 10.94 -9.11
CA ILE A 20 -38.18 11.64 -10.02
C ILE A 20 -36.74 11.20 -9.77
N LEU A 21 -36.28 11.16 -8.53
CA LEU A 21 -34.93 10.73 -8.19
C LEU A 21 -34.64 9.29 -8.65
N GLN A 22 -35.57 8.37 -8.42
CA GLN A 22 -35.51 6.98 -8.90
C GLN A 22 -35.43 6.92 -10.43
N ILE A 23 -36.31 7.61 -11.14
CA ILE A 23 -36.32 7.61 -12.61
C ILE A 23 -35.00 8.15 -13.16
N TYR A 24 -34.53 9.31 -12.67
CA TYR A 24 -33.37 10.00 -13.23
C TYR A 24 -32.02 9.53 -12.67
N HIS A 25 -32.00 8.54 -11.76
CA HIS A 25 -30.77 7.90 -11.29
C HIS A 25 -30.75 6.39 -11.57
N ASP A 26 -31.78 5.64 -11.18
CA ASP A 26 -31.75 4.17 -11.14
C ASP A 26 -32.04 3.54 -12.51
N THR A 27 -32.91 4.15 -13.33
CA THR A 27 -33.36 3.54 -14.59
C THR A 27 -32.29 3.64 -15.68
N ALA A 28 -32.22 2.62 -16.54
CA ALA A 28 -31.30 2.61 -17.68
C ALA A 28 -31.56 3.76 -18.67
N ALA A 29 -32.83 4.04 -18.97
CA ALA A 29 -33.22 5.04 -19.96
C ALA A 29 -32.84 6.48 -19.52
N ASN A 30 -33.08 6.83 -18.25
CA ASN A 30 -32.98 8.22 -17.82
C ASN A 30 -31.78 8.50 -16.91
N GLY A 31 -31.29 7.52 -16.15
CA GLY A 31 -30.31 7.74 -15.07
C GLY A 31 -28.99 6.99 -15.22
N ALA A 32 -29.03 5.68 -15.45
CA ALA A 32 -27.89 4.77 -15.57
C ALA A 32 -26.85 4.91 -14.45
N HIS A 33 -27.30 5.18 -13.21
CA HIS A 33 -26.46 5.35 -12.02
C HIS A 33 -25.36 6.41 -12.13
N PHE A 34 -25.50 7.39 -13.04
CA PHE A 34 -24.54 8.48 -13.16
C PHE A 34 -24.48 9.35 -11.89
N GLY A 35 -23.33 9.98 -11.68
CA GLY A 35 -23.07 10.79 -10.49
C GLY A 35 -23.87 12.10 -10.42
N ARG A 36 -23.89 12.69 -9.22
CA ARG A 36 -24.68 13.87 -8.81
C ARG A 36 -24.83 14.95 -9.88
N ASN A 37 -23.73 15.43 -10.44
CA ASN A 37 -23.79 16.58 -11.35
C ASN A 37 -24.59 16.26 -12.63
N LYS A 38 -24.46 15.05 -13.19
CA LYS A 38 -25.20 14.63 -14.38
C LYS A 38 -26.69 14.42 -14.09
N THR A 39 -27.01 13.76 -12.97
CA THR A 39 -28.39 13.57 -12.52
C THR A 39 -29.07 14.90 -12.23
N LEU A 40 -28.43 15.77 -11.45
CA LEU A 40 -28.96 17.09 -11.12
C LEU A 40 -29.19 17.94 -12.38
N TYR A 41 -28.27 17.90 -13.34
CA TYR A 41 -28.43 18.61 -14.60
C TYR A 41 -29.70 18.17 -15.34
N LYS A 42 -29.93 16.85 -15.50
CA LYS A 42 -31.11 16.31 -16.17
C LYS A 42 -32.42 16.72 -15.48
N ILE A 43 -32.46 16.65 -14.14
CA ILE A 43 -33.64 17.00 -13.36
C ILE A 43 -33.91 18.52 -13.44
N LYS A 44 -32.88 19.37 -13.32
CA LYS A 44 -33.00 20.84 -13.39
C LYS A 44 -33.56 21.36 -14.72
N GLN A 45 -33.46 20.60 -15.81
CA GLN A 45 -34.06 20.97 -17.09
C GLN A 45 -35.58 20.75 -17.13
N ARG A 46 -36.16 20.04 -16.15
CA ARG A 46 -37.55 19.53 -16.21
C ARG A 46 -38.37 19.79 -14.95
N TYR A 47 -37.74 19.94 -13.80
CA TYR A 47 -38.42 20.11 -12.52
C TYR A 47 -37.65 21.10 -11.65
N PHE A 48 -38.36 21.68 -10.68
CA PHE A 48 -37.75 22.52 -9.67
C PHE A 48 -38.28 22.22 -8.27
N TRP A 49 -37.38 22.18 -7.29
CA TRP A 49 -37.69 22.37 -5.88
C TRP A 49 -36.46 22.93 -5.13
N PRO A 50 -36.62 23.66 -4.00
CA PRO A 50 -35.52 24.33 -3.32
C PRO A 50 -34.35 23.43 -2.90
N SER A 51 -34.63 22.22 -2.39
CA SER A 51 -33.64 21.30 -1.85
C SER A 51 -33.03 20.32 -2.87
N MET A 52 -33.30 20.47 -4.18
CA MET A 52 -32.89 19.52 -5.23
C MET A 52 -31.46 19.03 -5.14
N TYR A 53 -30.52 19.94 -4.92
CA TYR A 53 -29.11 19.57 -4.85
C TYR A 53 -28.84 18.58 -3.71
N LYS A 54 -29.35 18.90 -2.51
CA LYS A 54 -29.17 18.09 -1.31
C LYS A 54 -29.91 16.76 -1.44
N ASP A 55 -31.10 16.78 -2.01
CA ASP A 55 -31.92 15.57 -2.21
C ASP A 55 -31.27 14.62 -3.23
N VAL A 56 -30.77 15.15 -4.37
CA VAL A 56 -30.02 14.35 -5.36
C VAL A 56 -28.72 13.80 -4.74
N GLU A 57 -28.00 14.62 -3.98
CA GLU A 57 -26.78 14.18 -3.31
C GLU A 57 -27.04 13.05 -2.31
N ASN A 58 -28.04 13.20 -1.44
CA ASN A 58 -28.42 12.21 -0.44
C ASN A 58 -28.94 10.92 -1.10
N TYR A 59 -29.72 11.05 -2.18
CA TYR A 59 -30.25 9.92 -2.93
C TYR A 59 -29.15 9.05 -3.53
N ILE A 60 -28.13 9.69 -4.13
CA ILE A 60 -27.00 8.98 -4.74
C ILE A 60 -26.08 8.41 -3.66
N LYS A 61 -25.82 9.14 -2.57
CA LYS A 61 -25.01 8.64 -1.43
C LYS A 61 -25.60 7.40 -0.77
N SER A 62 -26.92 7.25 -0.80
CA SER A 62 -27.66 6.10 -0.25
C SER A 62 -27.99 5.02 -1.28
N CYS A 63 -27.55 5.17 -2.54
CA CYS A 63 -27.78 4.18 -3.60
C CYS A 63 -26.88 2.96 -3.41
N ILE A 64 -27.48 1.80 -3.09
CA ILE A 64 -26.77 0.55 -2.82
C ILE A 64 -25.94 0.08 -4.03
N PRO A 65 -26.48 -0.02 -5.26
CA PRO A 65 -25.68 -0.39 -6.42
C PRO A 65 -24.46 0.52 -6.62
N CYS A 66 -24.65 1.85 -6.54
CA CYS A 66 -23.52 2.78 -6.61
C CYS A 66 -22.51 2.57 -5.49
N ALA A 67 -22.97 2.31 -4.27
CA ALA A 67 -22.10 2.09 -3.13
C ALA A 67 -21.33 0.75 -3.21
N GLN A 68 -21.90 -0.27 -3.86
CA GLN A 68 -21.28 -1.60 -4.05
C GLN A 68 -20.27 -1.65 -5.20
N PHE A 69 -20.52 -0.92 -6.30
CA PHE A 69 -19.73 -1.05 -7.55
C PHE A 69 -18.78 0.11 -7.84
N ASN A 70 -19.09 1.35 -7.40
CA ASN A 70 -18.21 2.49 -7.70
C ASN A 70 -16.99 2.49 -6.78
N PRO A 71 -15.77 2.73 -7.30
CA PRO A 71 -14.59 2.85 -6.46
C PRO A 71 -14.72 4.07 -5.55
N ARG A 72 -14.58 3.86 -4.22
CA ARG A 72 -14.52 4.99 -3.28
C ARG A 72 -13.11 5.55 -3.24
N ARG A 73 -13.01 6.88 -3.38
CA ARG A 73 -11.78 7.65 -3.12
C ARG A 73 -11.62 8.03 -1.64
N GLN A 74 -12.28 7.31 -0.74
CA GLN A 74 -12.12 7.54 0.70
C GLN A 74 -10.78 6.95 1.15
N LYS A 75 -9.99 7.76 1.84
CA LYS A 75 -8.75 7.32 2.50
C LYS A 75 -9.13 6.26 3.53
N THR A 76 -8.47 5.10 3.52
CA THR A 76 -8.74 3.99 4.45
C THR A 76 -8.73 4.52 5.90
N PRO A 77 -9.74 4.23 6.74
CA PRO A 77 -9.72 4.58 8.16
C PRO A 77 -8.50 4.01 8.89
N GLY A 78 -8.07 4.68 9.97
CA GLY A 78 -6.93 4.25 10.79
C GLY A 78 -5.85 5.31 10.93
N THR A 79 -5.37 5.46 12.17
CA THR A 79 -4.11 6.15 12.49
C THR A 79 -2.91 5.31 12.07
N LEU A 80 -1.86 5.99 11.65
CA LEU A 80 -0.62 5.34 11.24
C LEU A 80 0.05 4.63 12.42
N ARG A 81 0.37 3.34 12.28
CA ARG A 81 1.21 2.59 13.22
C ARG A 81 2.58 2.35 12.59
N PRO A 82 3.56 3.23 12.84
CA PRO A 82 4.90 3.04 12.33
C PRO A 82 5.54 1.79 12.95
N ILE A 83 6.26 1.03 12.12
CA ILE A 83 7.13 -0.05 12.61
C ILE A 83 8.31 0.61 13.32
N LYS A 84 8.54 0.25 14.59
CA LYS A 84 9.71 0.73 15.33
C LYS A 84 10.97 0.27 14.60
N PRO A 85 11.98 1.14 14.43
CA PRO A 85 13.24 0.71 13.84
C PRO A 85 13.88 -0.41 14.69
N PRO A 86 14.43 -1.47 14.06
CA PRO A 86 15.12 -2.55 14.77
C PRO A 86 16.34 -2.06 15.55
N ASP A 87 16.83 -2.87 16.49
CA ASP A 87 17.97 -2.47 17.33
C ASP A 87 19.30 -2.46 16.60
N GLY A 88 19.42 -3.27 15.54
CA GLY A 88 20.61 -3.34 14.70
C GLY A 88 20.29 -3.71 13.26
N VAL A 89 21.29 -3.55 12.41
CA VAL A 89 21.26 -3.96 10.99
C VAL A 89 21.08 -5.47 10.92
N TRP A 90 20.37 -5.93 9.89
CA TRP A 90 20.11 -7.34 9.58
C TRP A 90 19.23 -8.09 10.59
N GLN A 91 18.62 -7.39 11.56
CA GLN A 91 17.68 -8.00 12.49
C GLN A 91 16.28 -8.15 11.90
N LEU A 92 15.80 -7.15 11.16
CA LEU A 92 14.51 -7.20 10.48
C LEU A 92 14.71 -6.79 9.04
N VAL A 93 14.41 -7.71 8.14
CA VAL A 93 14.48 -7.48 6.70
C VAL A 93 13.09 -7.64 6.10
N SER A 94 12.81 -6.89 5.04
CA SER A 94 11.55 -6.97 4.28
C SER A 94 11.85 -7.54 2.91
N MET A 95 11.12 -8.56 2.49
CA MET A 95 11.27 -9.18 1.17
C MET A 95 10.00 -8.97 0.35
N ASP A 96 10.17 -8.63 -0.93
CA ASP A 96 9.07 -8.27 -1.83
C ASP A 96 9.36 -8.66 -3.29
N PHE A 97 8.30 -8.80 -4.08
CA PHE A 97 8.37 -8.91 -5.53
C PHE A 97 7.81 -7.66 -6.20
N HIS A 98 8.59 -7.11 -7.13
CA HIS A 98 8.16 -6.02 -8.00
C HIS A 98 7.95 -6.51 -9.43
N GLY A 99 6.79 -6.21 -10.02
CA GLY A 99 6.44 -6.58 -11.39
C GLY A 99 4.99 -7.05 -11.56
N PRO A 100 4.63 -7.57 -12.75
CA PRO A 100 5.51 -7.84 -13.88
C PRO A 100 6.00 -6.56 -14.58
N ILE A 101 7.28 -6.51 -14.90
CA ILE A 101 7.94 -5.45 -15.67
C ILE A 101 7.77 -5.74 -17.16
N THR A 102 7.37 -4.72 -17.92
CA THR A 102 7.19 -4.79 -19.37
C THR A 102 8.08 -3.73 -20.03
N PRO A 103 8.90 -4.08 -21.04
CA PRO A 103 8.97 -5.40 -21.68
C PRO A 103 9.74 -6.45 -20.87
N THR A 104 9.46 -7.73 -21.16
CA THR A 104 10.26 -8.85 -20.65
C THR A 104 11.71 -8.68 -21.11
N SER A 105 12.66 -8.98 -20.24
CA SER A 105 14.07 -8.85 -20.61
C SER A 105 14.49 -9.88 -21.66
N GLN A 106 15.63 -9.68 -22.30
CA GLN A 106 16.21 -10.64 -23.25
C GLN A 106 16.49 -12.01 -22.61
N ARG A 107 16.74 -12.05 -21.29
CA ARG A 107 16.95 -13.30 -20.52
C ARG A 107 15.65 -13.94 -20.03
N GLY A 108 14.51 -13.35 -20.38
CA GLY A 108 13.17 -13.80 -19.99
C GLY A 108 12.72 -13.33 -18.60
N ASN A 109 13.42 -12.38 -17.99
CA ASN A 109 13.06 -11.87 -16.66
C ASN A 109 11.83 -10.95 -16.75
N LYS A 110 10.96 -11.06 -15.75
CA LYS A 110 9.69 -10.32 -15.66
C LYS A 110 9.48 -9.67 -14.31
N TYR A 111 10.22 -10.07 -13.29
CA TYR A 111 10.06 -9.57 -11.93
C TYR A 111 11.42 -9.24 -11.34
N ILE A 112 11.41 -8.39 -10.32
CA ILE A 112 12.54 -8.16 -9.43
C ILE A 112 12.13 -8.70 -8.07
N ILE A 113 12.91 -9.62 -7.51
CA ILE A 113 12.83 -9.93 -6.09
C ILE A 113 13.82 -9.05 -5.34
N SER A 114 13.40 -8.50 -4.22
CA SER A 114 14.26 -7.66 -3.37
C SER A 114 14.15 -8.06 -1.91
N LEU A 115 15.24 -7.83 -1.17
CA LEU A 115 15.26 -7.89 0.28
C LEU A 115 15.94 -6.62 0.80
N THR A 116 15.25 -5.94 1.71
CA THR A 116 15.65 -4.64 2.25
C THR A 116 15.84 -4.75 3.75
N ASP A 117 17.00 -4.37 4.28
CA ASP A 117 17.18 -4.21 5.71
C ASP A 117 16.41 -2.98 6.22
N VAL A 118 15.59 -3.16 7.26
CA VAL A 118 14.66 -2.11 7.71
C VAL A 118 15.39 -0.94 8.36
N LEU A 119 16.56 -1.15 8.98
CA LEU A 119 17.32 -0.09 9.64
C LEU A 119 18.22 0.68 8.65
N SER A 120 19.20 0.00 8.06
CA SER A 120 20.20 0.58 7.14
C SER A 120 19.60 1.01 5.81
N LYS A 121 18.46 0.42 5.42
CA LYS A 121 17.88 0.52 4.08
C LYS A 121 18.74 -0.11 3.00
N PHE A 122 19.68 -0.99 3.37
CA PHE A 122 20.48 -1.73 2.41
C PHE A 122 19.58 -2.71 1.64
N VAL A 123 19.71 -2.73 0.32
CA VAL A 123 18.87 -3.57 -0.56
C VAL A 123 19.72 -4.56 -1.34
N VAL A 124 19.24 -5.80 -1.39
CA VAL A 124 19.71 -6.82 -2.33
C VAL A 124 18.58 -7.08 -3.32
N THR A 125 18.88 -7.12 -4.62
CA THR A 125 17.90 -7.39 -5.67
C THR A 125 18.37 -8.48 -6.63
N LYS A 126 17.41 -9.14 -7.29
CA LYS A 126 17.68 -10.08 -8.38
C LYS A 126 16.54 -10.05 -9.40
N ALA A 127 16.88 -10.00 -10.68
CA ALA A 127 15.93 -10.16 -11.77
C ALA A 127 15.55 -11.64 -11.91
N VAL A 128 14.25 -11.93 -12.01
CA VAL A 128 13.72 -13.29 -12.04
C VAL A 128 12.57 -13.42 -13.06
N ARG A 129 12.35 -14.64 -13.55
CA ARG A 129 11.36 -14.94 -14.60
C ARG A 129 9.93 -15.07 -14.08
N ASP A 130 9.79 -15.46 -12.82
CA ASP A 130 8.53 -15.69 -12.13
C ASP A 130 8.61 -15.20 -10.67
N ASN A 131 7.47 -15.11 -10.02
CA ASN A 131 7.35 -14.73 -8.61
C ASN A 131 7.03 -15.93 -7.71
N THR A 132 7.48 -17.13 -8.04
CA THR A 132 7.13 -18.35 -7.28
C THR A 132 7.84 -18.47 -5.93
N THR A 133 7.30 -19.31 -5.03
CA THR A 133 7.98 -19.68 -3.78
C THR A 133 9.37 -20.26 -4.04
N GLN A 134 9.52 -21.13 -5.06
CA GLN A 134 10.79 -21.75 -5.41
C GLN A 134 11.85 -20.68 -5.72
N THR A 135 11.46 -19.66 -6.49
CA THR A 135 12.32 -18.52 -6.82
C THR A 135 12.70 -17.71 -5.58
N ALA A 136 11.74 -17.44 -4.69
CA ALA A 136 12.00 -16.73 -3.43
C ALA A 136 12.96 -17.51 -2.50
N VAL A 137 12.76 -18.82 -2.37
CA VAL A 137 13.64 -19.69 -1.57
C VAL A 137 15.06 -19.73 -2.12
N ARG A 138 15.20 -19.84 -3.45
CA ARG A 138 16.51 -19.80 -4.09
C ARG A 138 17.22 -18.48 -3.83
N PHE A 139 16.53 -17.36 -3.98
CA PHE A 139 17.06 -16.03 -3.67
C PHE A 139 17.52 -15.94 -2.20
N LEU A 140 16.71 -16.39 -1.24
CA LEU A 140 17.11 -16.41 0.17
C LEU A 140 18.37 -17.25 0.40
N LYS A 141 18.46 -18.45 -0.17
CA LYS A 141 19.63 -19.32 0.03
C LYS A 141 20.90 -18.77 -0.64
N GLU A 142 20.81 -18.42 -1.92
CA GLU A 142 21.96 -18.10 -2.76
C GLU A 142 22.44 -16.66 -2.65
N ASP A 143 21.53 -15.71 -2.42
CA ASP A 143 21.82 -14.28 -2.48
C ASP A 143 21.77 -13.59 -1.13
N ILE A 144 21.14 -14.21 -0.13
CA ILE A 144 20.95 -13.61 1.19
C ILE A 144 21.77 -14.37 2.23
N ILE A 145 21.40 -15.61 2.55
CA ILE A 145 21.98 -16.37 3.66
C ILE A 145 23.46 -16.67 3.42
N SER A 146 23.83 -17.12 2.23
CA SER A 146 25.22 -17.46 1.90
C SER A 146 26.17 -16.25 1.89
N LYS A 147 25.64 -15.02 1.72
CA LYS A 147 26.43 -13.79 1.54
C LYS A 147 26.42 -12.90 2.79
N PHE A 148 25.32 -12.87 3.53
CA PHE A 148 25.08 -11.94 4.63
C PHE A 148 24.69 -12.64 5.93
N GLY A 149 24.45 -13.95 5.90
CA GLY A 149 23.93 -14.71 7.03
C GLY A 149 22.42 -14.56 7.22
N THR A 150 21.90 -15.32 8.18
CA THR A 150 20.46 -15.37 8.47
C THR A 150 20.02 -14.12 9.26
N PRO A 151 19.01 -13.36 8.77
CA PRO A 151 18.39 -12.30 9.56
C PRO A 151 17.54 -12.87 10.70
N ARG A 152 17.31 -12.09 11.76
CA ARG A 152 16.48 -12.54 12.89
C ARG A 152 15.01 -12.68 12.52
N CYS A 153 14.49 -11.73 11.75
CA CYS A 153 13.10 -11.69 11.30
C CYS A 153 13.03 -11.33 9.81
N ILE A 154 12.18 -12.04 9.07
CA ILE A 154 11.87 -11.74 7.67
C ILE A 154 10.42 -11.29 7.61
N LEU A 155 10.17 -10.10 7.09
CA LEU A 155 8.84 -9.53 6.86
C LEU A 155 8.46 -9.71 5.38
N THR A 156 7.30 -10.30 5.11
CA THR A 156 6.76 -10.45 3.75
C THR A 156 5.32 -9.94 3.68
N ASP A 157 4.77 -9.81 2.48
CA ASP A 157 3.32 -9.66 2.31
C ASP A 157 2.57 -10.99 2.46
N ASN A 158 1.24 -10.93 2.49
CA ASN A 158 0.40 -12.13 2.54
C ASN A 158 0.25 -12.81 1.17
N GLY A 159 1.18 -12.59 0.24
CA GLY A 159 1.21 -13.24 -1.06
C GLY A 159 1.36 -14.75 -0.91
N THR A 160 0.67 -15.51 -1.79
CA THR A 160 0.72 -16.98 -1.80
C THR A 160 2.13 -17.53 -1.98
N HIS A 161 3.02 -16.74 -2.58
CA HIS A 161 4.42 -17.08 -2.83
C HIS A 161 5.29 -17.04 -1.57
N PHE A 162 4.88 -16.27 -0.55
CA PHE A 162 5.56 -16.20 0.74
C PHE A 162 4.83 -16.97 1.85
N THR A 163 3.53 -17.22 1.70
CA THR A 163 2.70 -17.91 2.72
C THR A 163 2.67 -19.44 2.59
N SER A 164 3.44 -20.01 1.66
CA SER A 164 3.47 -21.47 1.49
C SER A 164 4.10 -22.19 2.69
N THR A 165 3.66 -23.42 2.95
CA THR A 165 4.18 -24.27 4.03
C THR A 165 5.69 -24.45 3.93
N PHE A 166 6.18 -24.68 2.72
CA PHE A 166 7.61 -24.82 2.43
C PHE A 166 8.43 -23.57 2.81
N MET A 167 7.92 -22.37 2.52
CA MET A 167 8.60 -21.13 2.91
C MET A 167 8.71 -21.00 4.43
N ASN A 168 7.62 -21.30 5.13
CA ASN A 168 7.56 -21.24 6.59
C ASN A 168 8.49 -22.26 7.25
N GLU A 169 8.53 -23.48 6.73
CA GLU A 169 9.44 -24.52 7.19
C GLU A 169 10.90 -24.12 6.98
N LEU A 170 11.24 -23.58 5.80
CA LEU A 170 12.60 -23.11 5.54
C LEU A 170 13.00 -21.98 6.50
N ILE A 171 12.17 -20.95 6.66
CA ILE A 171 12.45 -19.81 7.55
C ILE A 171 12.66 -20.30 8.99
N LYS A 172 11.85 -21.27 9.43
CA LYS A 172 12.00 -21.90 10.74
C LYS A 172 13.31 -22.69 10.85
N GLN A 173 13.68 -23.47 9.81
CA GLN A 173 14.91 -24.26 9.78
C GLN A 173 16.18 -23.40 9.85
N ILE A 174 16.18 -22.23 9.22
CA ILE A 174 17.33 -21.31 9.26
C ILE A 174 17.39 -20.48 10.55
N GLY A 175 16.45 -20.67 11.48
CA GLY A 175 16.42 -19.97 12.77
C GLY A 175 15.85 -18.55 12.73
N ALA A 176 15.18 -18.17 11.63
CA ALA A 176 14.54 -16.86 11.48
C ALA A 176 13.06 -16.92 11.86
N THR A 177 12.50 -15.76 12.22
CA THR A 177 11.05 -15.61 12.45
C THR A 177 10.38 -15.01 11.22
N HIS A 178 9.35 -15.69 10.70
CA HIS A 178 8.54 -15.13 9.62
C HIS A 178 7.47 -14.19 10.18
N LEU A 179 7.49 -12.94 9.72
CA LEU A 179 6.48 -11.94 10.00
C LEU A 179 5.70 -11.64 8.73
N TYR A 180 4.39 -11.52 8.86
CA TYR A 180 3.53 -11.09 7.76
C TYR A 180 3.11 -9.64 7.96
N SER A 181 3.26 -8.84 6.93
CA SER A 181 2.68 -7.52 6.90
C SER A 181 1.15 -7.65 6.83
N THR A 182 0.45 -6.86 7.63
CA THR A 182 -1.00 -6.81 7.49
C THR A 182 -1.36 -6.25 6.11
N PRO A 183 -2.46 -6.69 5.47
CA PRO A 183 -2.86 -6.25 4.12
C PRO A 183 -3.04 -4.73 3.97
N TYR A 184 -3.02 -3.99 5.08
CA TYR A 184 -3.22 -2.56 5.16
C TYR A 184 -2.17 -1.91 6.07
N HIS A 185 -0.89 -1.94 5.64
CA HIS A 185 0.09 -0.93 6.05
C HIS A 185 0.35 0.06 4.90
N PRO A 186 -0.47 1.13 4.75
CA PRO A 186 -0.31 2.14 3.71
C PRO A 186 1.07 2.80 3.71
N GLN A 187 1.77 2.79 4.84
CA GLN A 187 3.13 3.33 4.98
C GLN A 187 4.20 2.39 4.42
N THR A 188 4.06 1.08 4.58
CA THR A 188 4.99 0.11 3.98
C THR A 188 4.74 0.09 2.49
N ASN A 189 3.49 -0.10 2.06
CA ASN A 189 3.13 -0.10 0.64
C ASN A 189 3.47 1.23 -0.03
N GLY A 190 3.12 2.39 0.54
CA GLY A 190 3.39 3.69 -0.08
C GLY A 190 4.86 4.13 -0.05
N GLN A 191 5.72 3.51 0.76
CA GLN A 191 7.17 3.71 0.69
C GLN A 191 7.79 2.76 -0.34
N VAL A 192 7.38 1.50 -0.34
CA VAL A 192 7.79 0.49 -1.34
C VAL A 192 7.37 0.92 -2.74
N GLU A 193 6.13 1.36 -2.95
CA GLU A 193 5.62 1.86 -4.24
C GLU A 193 6.43 3.06 -4.76
N ARG A 194 6.79 4.00 -3.88
CA ARG A 194 7.62 5.17 -4.26
C ARG A 194 9.06 4.77 -4.56
N TYR A 195 9.61 3.84 -3.78
CA TYR A 195 10.94 3.28 -4.02
C TYR A 195 10.99 2.56 -5.37
N ASN A 196 10.05 1.64 -5.61
CA ASN A 196 9.92 0.88 -6.85
C ASN A 196 9.74 1.82 -8.05
N SER A 197 8.88 2.84 -7.95
CA SER A 197 8.70 3.83 -9.03
C SER A 197 9.97 4.64 -9.32
N THR A 198 10.74 5.00 -8.29
CA THR A 198 12.02 5.68 -8.47
C THR A 198 13.03 4.75 -9.15
N MET A 199 13.07 3.49 -8.72
CA MET A 199 13.95 2.47 -9.25
C MET A 199 13.64 2.17 -10.72
N ASP A 200 12.35 2.03 -11.08
CA ASP A 200 11.88 1.84 -12.45
C ASP A 200 12.36 2.96 -13.37
N ALA A 201 12.26 4.22 -12.91
CA ALA A 201 12.71 5.36 -13.70
C ALA A 201 14.23 5.33 -13.94
N LYS A 202 15.04 4.91 -12.96
CA LYS A 202 16.50 4.78 -13.12
C LYS A 202 16.89 3.63 -14.01
N ILE A 203 16.25 2.47 -13.84
CA ILE A 203 16.45 1.31 -14.71
C ILE A 203 16.08 1.69 -16.15
N ALA A 204 14.92 2.31 -16.36
CA ALA A 204 14.48 2.74 -17.68
C ALA A 204 15.42 3.77 -18.33
N ALA A 205 16.00 4.68 -17.54
CA ALA A 205 16.96 5.66 -18.04
C ALA A 205 18.27 5.02 -18.53
N LEU A 206 18.74 3.96 -17.87
CA LEU A 206 19.96 3.24 -18.24
C LEU A 206 19.74 2.17 -19.32
N SER A 207 18.52 1.67 -19.45
CA SER A 207 18.19 0.62 -20.41
C SER A 207 18.18 1.16 -21.85
N ASN A 208 18.42 0.27 -22.81
CA ASN A 208 18.39 0.55 -24.24
C ASN A 208 17.03 1.11 -24.72
N LEU A 209 16.93 1.53 -25.99
CA LEU A 209 15.69 2.11 -26.55
C LEU A 209 14.47 1.19 -26.40
N ARG A 210 14.67 -0.13 -26.49
CA ARG A 210 13.59 -1.12 -26.38
C ARG A 210 13.32 -1.56 -24.94
N LYS A 211 14.13 -1.11 -23.96
CA LYS A 211 14.05 -1.46 -22.54
C LYS A 211 14.11 -2.96 -22.26
N THR A 212 14.74 -3.76 -23.12
CA THR A 212 14.79 -5.23 -22.98
C THR A 212 16.01 -5.73 -22.20
N ASP A 213 16.94 -4.84 -21.87
CA ASP A 213 18.19 -5.09 -21.14
C ASP A 213 18.10 -4.55 -19.69
N TRP A 214 16.89 -4.30 -19.20
CA TRP A 214 16.66 -3.70 -17.89
C TRP A 214 17.26 -4.52 -16.74
N ASP A 215 17.34 -5.84 -16.91
CA ASP A 215 17.90 -6.76 -15.91
C ASP A 215 19.43 -6.69 -15.84
N ASP A 216 20.10 -6.22 -16.90
CA ASP A 216 21.53 -5.92 -16.90
C ASP A 216 21.86 -4.62 -16.15
N GLN A 217 20.91 -3.69 -16.13
CA GLN A 217 21.08 -2.41 -15.44
C GLN A 217 20.75 -2.51 -13.93
N LEU A 218 19.97 -3.50 -13.53
CA LEU A 218 19.50 -3.69 -12.16
C LEU A 218 20.63 -3.71 -11.10
N PRO A 219 21.76 -4.43 -11.28
CA PRO A 219 22.84 -4.45 -10.30
C PRO A 219 23.45 -3.06 -10.08
N PHE A 220 23.64 -2.28 -11.16
CA PHE A 220 24.19 -0.93 -11.08
C PHE A 220 23.24 0.03 -10.35
N VAL A 221 21.93 -0.05 -10.62
CA VAL A 221 20.93 0.77 -9.91
C VAL A 221 20.89 0.42 -8.43
N THR A 222 20.94 -0.88 -8.11
CA THR A 222 20.93 -1.35 -6.71
C THR A 222 22.17 -0.91 -5.96
N PHE A 223 23.35 -1.04 -6.57
CA PHE A 223 24.61 -0.57 -6.00
C PHE A 223 24.58 0.94 -5.75
N ASN A 224 24.17 1.75 -6.74
CA ASN A 224 24.10 3.20 -6.60
C ASN A 224 23.08 3.64 -5.54
N TYR A 225 21.96 2.92 -5.39
CA TYR A 225 21.03 3.15 -4.29
C TYR A 225 21.70 2.90 -2.93
N ASN A 226 22.40 1.78 -2.77
CA ASN A 226 23.11 1.45 -1.53
C ASN A 226 24.28 2.40 -1.25
N ALA A 227 24.90 2.98 -2.28
CA ALA A 227 26.01 3.92 -2.19
C ALA A 227 25.57 5.38 -2.00
N SER A 228 24.27 5.68 -2.03
CA SER A 228 23.73 7.04 -1.92
C SER A 228 23.08 7.29 -0.56
N ILE A 229 23.04 8.56 -0.14
CA ILE A 229 22.36 8.96 1.11
C ILE A 229 20.87 8.64 1.00
N HIS A 230 20.37 7.83 1.94
CA HIS A 230 18.96 7.50 1.97
C HIS A 230 18.12 8.60 2.66
N SER A 231 16.99 8.96 2.04
CA SER A 231 16.17 10.09 2.47
C SER A 231 15.63 9.97 3.91
N SER A 232 15.35 8.74 4.37
CA SER A 232 14.76 8.49 5.69
C SER A 232 15.77 8.42 6.84
N THR A 233 16.95 7.85 6.60
CA THR A 233 18.00 7.66 7.60
C THR A 233 19.00 8.81 7.61
N LYS A 234 19.13 9.52 6.47
CA LYS A 234 20.20 10.48 6.19
C LYS A 234 21.61 9.87 6.26
N GLN A 235 21.70 8.56 6.09
CA GLN A 235 22.93 7.78 6.07
C GLN A 235 23.04 7.02 4.74
N ILE A 236 24.25 6.53 4.43
CA ILE A 236 24.51 5.68 3.26
C ILE A 236 24.27 4.22 3.66
N PRO A 237 23.35 3.48 3.01
CA PRO A 237 23.04 2.10 3.38
C PRO A 237 24.25 1.16 3.37
N PHE A 238 25.15 1.31 2.40
CA PHE A 238 26.38 0.52 2.30
C PHE A 238 27.30 0.74 3.50
N GLU A 239 27.45 1.99 3.95
CA GLU A 239 28.28 2.33 5.11
C GLU A 239 27.68 1.78 6.41
N MET A 240 26.35 1.83 6.57
CA MET A 240 25.69 1.23 7.71
C MET A 240 25.84 -0.31 7.74
N MET A 241 25.87 -0.95 6.57
CA MET A 241 25.99 -2.40 6.45
C MET A 241 27.43 -2.89 6.68
N PHE A 242 28.42 -2.18 6.15
CA PHE A 242 29.81 -2.64 6.08
C PHE A 242 30.80 -1.81 6.90
N GLY A 243 30.36 -0.72 7.53
CA GLY A 243 31.22 0.17 8.32
C GLY A 243 32.27 0.94 7.52
N ARG A 244 32.11 0.99 6.19
CA ARG A 244 32.96 1.73 5.26
C ARG A 244 32.16 2.23 4.08
N LEU A 245 32.62 3.30 3.46
CA LEU A 245 32.06 3.75 2.19
C LEU A 245 32.36 2.73 1.07
N PRO A 246 31.46 2.58 0.08
CA PRO A 246 31.80 1.88 -1.14
C PRO A 246 32.84 2.69 -1.92
N VAL A 247 33.74 2.00 -2.62
CA VAL A 247 34.62 2.66 -3.59
C VAL A 247 33.99 2.49 -4.97
N LEU A 248 33.76 3.59 -5.67
CA LEU A 248 33.13 3.61 -6.97
C LEU A 248 34.18 3.36 -8.08
N PRO A 249 33.77 2.87 -9.26
CA PRO A 249 34.64 2.87 -10.42
C PRO A 249 35.21 4.26 -10.68
N PHE A 250 36.52 4.34 -10.93
CA PHE A 250 37.29 5.58 -11.17
C PHE A 250 37.55 6.47 -9.94
N ASP A 251 37.18 6.04 -8.73
CA ASP A 251 37.66 6.70 -7.51
C ASP A 251 39.18 6.50 -7.37
N TYR A 252 39.89 7.54 -6.93
CA TYR A 252 41.30 7.42 -6.59
C TYR A 252 41.47 6.49 -5.37
N GLN A 253 42.37 5.52 -5.50
CA GLN A 253 42.79 4.65 -4.40
C GLN A 253 44.30 4.78 -4.25
N ASP A 254 44.76 5.05 -3.03
CA ASP A 254 46.17 4.95 -2.70
C ASP A 254 46.60 3.47 -2.80
N PRO A 255 47.56 3.10 -3.68
CA PRO A 255 48.01 1.73 -3.80
C PRO A 255 48.81 1.26 -2.57
N ASN A 256 49.25 2.17 -1.69
CA ASN A 256 50.02 1.83 -0.52
C ASN A 256 49.11 1.23 0.57
N VAL A 257 49.13 -0.09 0.69
CA VAL A 257 48.45 -0.79 1.78
C VAL A 257 49.33 -0.80 3.01
N THR A 258 48.92 -0.05 4.04
CA THR A 258 49.59 -0.07 5.34
C THR A 258 49.08 -1.26 6.16
N LEU A 259 49.96 -2.21 6.48
CA LEU A 259 49.65 -3.41 7.28
C LEU A 259 49.86 -3.17 8.79
N THR A 260 49.36 -2.05 9.32
CA THR A 260 49.48 -1.74 10.75
C THR A 260 48.37 -2.41 11.56
N HIS A 261 48.73 -2.98 12.70
CA HIS A 261 47.78 -3.53 13.64
C HIS A 261 47.25 -2.42 14.57
N ASP A 262 46.03 -1.95 14.33
CA ASP A 262 45.30 -1.12 15.28
C ASP A 262 44.54 -2.01 16.27
N SER A 263 45.08 -2.16 17.50
CA SER A 263 44.48 -2.98 18.55
C SER A 263 43.11 -2.50 19.01
N GLU A 264 42.75 -1.25 18.72
CA GLU A 264 41.44 -0.68 19.02
C GLU A 264 40.49 -0.64 17.82
N HIS A 265 40.89 -1.17 16.64
CA HIS A 265 40.10 -1.07 15.41
C HIS A 265 38.65 -1.54 15.60
N VAL A 266 38.46 -2.72 16.21
CA VAL A 266 37.13 -3.30 16.47
C VAL A 266 36.29 -2.38 17.37
N LYS A 267 36.90 -1.80 18.40
CA LYS A 267 36.22 -0.88 19.33
C LYS A 267 35.81 0.41 18.62
N LYS A 268 36.70 1.01 17.83
CA LYS A 268 36.44 2.22 17.05
C LYS A 268 35.33 1.98 16.02
N LEU A 269 35.39 0.86 15.30
CA LEU A 269 34.38 0.47 14.31
C LEU A 269 33.01 0.27 14.96
N ASN A 270 32.94 -0.44 16.09
CA ASN A 270 31.69 -0.64 16.83
C ASN A 270 31.09 0.68 17.34
N GLN A 271 31.92 1.59 17.85
CA GLN A 271 31.47 2.93 18.27
C GLN A 271 30.93 3.74 17.09
N PHE A 272 31.62 3.70 15.95
CA PHE A 272 31.21 4.38 14.73
C PHE A 272 29.85 3.85 14.22
N LEU A 273 29.71 2.53 14.09
CA LEU A 273 28.46 1.89 13.67
C LEU A 273 27.31 2.14 14.65
N SER A 274 27.57 2.13 15.97
CA SER A 274 26.57 2.45 16.98
C SER A 274 26.02 3.86 16.78
N LYS A 275 26.91 4.84 16.57
CA LYS A 275 26.54 6.23 16.33
C LYS A 275 25.70 6.40 15.05
N LEU A 276 26.08 5.73 13.96
CA LEU A 276 25.30 5.74 12.71
C LEU A 276 23.90 5.14 12.92
N ASN A 277 23.82 4.01 13.62
CA ASN A 277 22.56 3.32 13.91
C ASN A 277 21.63 4.19 14.77
N GLU A 278 22.14 4.82 15.82
CA GLU A 278 21.36 5.73 16.67
C GLU A 278 20.82 6.92 15.88
N GLN A 279 21.65 7.57 15.07
CA GLN A 279 21.23 8.68 14.22
C GLN A 279 20.16 8.25 13.20
N ALA A 280 20.35 7.09 12.57
CA ALA A 280 19.37 6.53 11.64
C ALA A 280 18.02 6.25 12.33
N LYS A 281 18.02 5.67 13.53
CA LYS A 281 16.80 5.43 14.34
C LYS A 281 16.08 6.75 14.63
N LEU A 282 16.80 7.77 15.11
CA LEU A 282 16.23 9.09 15.40
C LEU A 282 15.60 9.72 14.15
N ASN A 283 16.30 9.65 13.01
CA ASN A 283 15.79 10.19 11.75
C ASN A 283 14.56 9.43 11.23
N ILE A 284 14.55 8.10 11.36
CA ILE A 284 13.39 7.27 11.02
C ILE A 284 12.19 7.67 11.88
N ILE A 285 12.35 7.75 13.21
CA ILE A 285 11.28 8.11 14.15
C ILE A 285 10.74 9.50 13.82
N LYS A 286 11.62 10.49 13.65
CA LYS A 286 11.22 11.87 13.30
C LYS A 286 10.45 11.94 11.98
N ASN A 287 10.87 11.17 10.97
CA ASN A 287 10.17 11.10 9.70
C ASN A 287 8.81 10.38 9.83
N GLN A 288 8.74 9.33 10.63
CA GLN A 288 7.49 8.62 10.92
C GLN A 288 6.50 9.52 11.67
N GLU A 289 6.95 10.33 12.63
CA GLU A 289 6.14 11.30 13.36
C GLU A 289 5.60 12.40 12.45
N ARG A 290 6.47 13.02 11.63
CA ARG A 290 6.04 14.03 10.64
C ARG A 290 5.02 13.45 9.67
N TYR A 291 5.28 12.25 9.16
CA TYR A 291 4.36 11.58 8.24
C TYR A 291 3.05 11.23 8.93
N LYS A 292 3.08 10.77 10.18
CA LYS A 292 1.88 10.52 11.00
C LYS A 292 1.08 11.79 11.21
N GLN A 293 1.71 12.90 11.61
CA GLN A 293 1.04 14.20 11.77
C GLN A 293 0.32 14.60 10.47
N HIS A 294 1.02 14.60 9.34
CA HIS A 294 0.40 14.93 8.04
C HIS A 294 -0.70 13.95 7.61
N TYR A 295 -0.54 12.66 7.92
CA TYR A 295 -1.50 11.62 7.59
C TYR A 295 -2.77 11.74 8.43
N ASP A 296 -2.62 12.04 9.72
CA ASP A 296 -3.69 12.06 10.72
C ASP A 296 -4.49 13.39 10.73
N ILE A 297 -3.94 14.51 10.20
CA ILE A 297 -4.62 15.85 10.15
C ILE A 297 -6.04 15.81 9.57
N ASN A 298 -6.36 14.85 8.69
CA ASN A 298 -7.68 14.70 8.08
C ASN A 298 -8.28 13.30 8.30
N ARG A 299 -7.84 12.58 9.35
CA ARG A 299 -8.31 11.22 9.64
C ARG A 299 -8.82 11.12 11.07
N SER A 300 -10.13 11.06 11.19
CA SER A 300 -10.79 10.48 12.36
C SER A 300 -11.08 9.00 12.07
N ASP A 301 -10.88 8.14 13.06
CA ASP A 301 -11.49 6.82 13.01
C ASP A 301 -13.02 7.04 13.01
N PRO A 302 -13.76 6.55 11.99
CA PRO A 302 -15.20 6.67 11.99
C PRO A 302 -15.75 5.98 13.24
N LEU A 303 -16.50 6.74 14.05
CA LEU A 303 -17.22 6.21 15.20
C LEU A 303 -18.39 5.38 14.66
N TYR A 304 -18.21 4.07 14.67
CA TYR A 304 -19.27 3.11 14.36
C TYR A 304 -20.05 2.75 15.62
N ASN A 305 -21.37 2.87 15.53
CA ASN A 305 -22.33 2.49 16.55
C ASN A 305 -23.06 1.20 16.18
N ILE A 306 -23.66 0.55 17.19
CA ILE A 306 -24.58 -0.56 16.95
C ILE A 306 -25.75 -0.04 16.10
N ASN A 307 -26.21 -0.84 15.15
CA ASN A 307 -27.22 -0.58 14.13
C ASN A 307 -26.79 0.26 12.92
N ASP A 308 -25.56 0.81 12.91
CA ASP A 308 -25.04 1.52 11.74
C ASP A 308 -25.02 0.61 10.50
N LEU A 309 -25.43 1.20 9.37
CA LEU A 309 -25.47 0.54 8.08
C LEU A 309 -24.09 0.65 7.41
N VAL A 310 -23.52 -0.49 7.02
CA VAL A 310 -22.16 -0.58 6.48
C VAL A 310 -22.06 -1.53 5.29
N LEU A 311 -21.04 -1.33 4.47
CA LEU A 311 -20.57 -2.29 3.47
C LEU A 311 -19.20 -2.85 3.91
N VAL A 312 -18.88 -4.06 3.45
CA VAL A 312 -17.62 -4.74 3.70
C VAL A 312 -16.83 -4.82 2.40
N LYS A 313 -15.60 -4.31 2.39
CA LYS A 313 -14.73 -4.34 1.20
C LYS A 313 -14.37 -5.77 0.79
N THR A 314 -14.55 -6.07 -0.50
CA THR A 314 -14.13 -7.33 -1.12
C THR A 314 -12.61 -7.30 -1.32
N LEU A 315 -11.89 -8.29 -0.77
CA LEU A 315 -10.43 -8.35 -0.84
C LEU A 315 -9.90 -9.00 -2.14
N ASN A 316 -10.70 -9.86 -2.77
CA ASN A 316 -10.31 -10.64 -3.96
C ASN A 316 -11.18 -10.31 -5.18
N ILE A 317 -10.97 -9.14 -5.77
CA ILE A 317 -11.61 -8.75 -7.05
C ILE A 317 -10.82 -9.42 -8.19
N ARG A 318 -11.44 -10.37 -8.89
CA ARG A 318 -10.80 -11.10 -10.00
C ARG A 318 -11.19 -10.54 -11.36
N HIS A 319 -12.40 -10.00 -11.48
CA HIS A 319 -12.95 -9.46 -12.72
C HIS A 319 -13.38 -8.00 -12.57
N LYS A 320 -13.39 -7.26 -13.69
CA LYS A 320 -13.69 -5.82 -13.72
C LYS A 320 -15.10 -5.46 -13.21
N PHE A 321 -16.03 -6.42 -13.24
CA PHE A 321 -17.43 -6.25 -12.85
C PHE A 321 -17.78 -6.86 -11.48
N ASP A 322 -16.79 -7.38 -10.74
CA ASP A 322 -17.06 -7.93 -9.41
C ASP A 322 -17.52 -6.84 -8.44
N ILE A 323 -18.35 -7.25 -7.47
CA ILE A 323 -18.78 -6.39 -6.37
C ILE A 323 -17.54 -5.96 -5.56
N ARG A 324 -17.31 -4.66 -5.47
CA ARG A 324 -16.17 -4.10 -4.72
C ARG A 324 -16.43 -4.05 -3.22
N TYR A 325 -17.70 -3.90 -2.83
CA TYR A 325 -18.13 -3.78 -1.45
C TYR A 325 -19.40 -4.59 -1.24
N GLU A 326 -19.34 -5.63 -0.42
CA GLU A 326 -20.45 -6.51 -0.10
C GLU A 326 -21.37 -5.88 0.95
N GLY A 327 -22.66 -6.23 0.92
CA GLY A 327 -23.68 -5.77 1.87
C GLY A 327 -24.96 -5.34 1.17
N PRO A 328 -25.83 -4.54 1.82
CA PRO A 328 -25.61 -3.84 3.10
C PRO A 328 -25.67 -4.76 4.32
N PHE A 329 -24.86 -4.43 5.33
CA PHE A 329 -24.87 -5.05 6.65
C PHE A 329 -25.22 -4.03 7.74
N ARG A 330 -25.71 -4.49 8.89
CA ARG A 330 -25.81 -3.70 10.13
C ARG A 330 -24.80 -4.18 11.15
N ILE A 331 -24.23 -3.26 11.91
CA ILE A 331 -23.38 -3.59 13.06
C ILE A 331 -24.26 -4.09 14.20
N ILE A 332 -24.09 -5.35 14.60
CA ILE A 332 -24.88 -5.95 15.69
C ILE A 332 -24.12 -6.02 17.00
N LYS A 333 -22.78 -6.06 16.94
CA LYS A 333 -21.94 -6.15 18.13
C LYS A 333 -20.59 -5.48 17.91
N LYS A 334 -20.12 -4.76 18.92
CA LYS A 334 -18.77 -4.21 18.99
C LYS A 334 -17.92 -5.11 19.89
N LEU A 335 -16.91 -5.77 19.33
CA LEU A 335 -16.01 -6.66 20.08
C LEU A 335 -14.83 -5.87 20.65
N THR A 336 -14.28 -4.95 19.87
CA THR A 336 -13.18 -4.04 20.29
C THR A 336 -13.42 -2.65 19.72
N THR A 337 -12.49 -1.72 19.93
CA THR A 337 -12.52 -0.41 19.25
C THR A 337 -12.44 -0.53 17.72
N LYS A 338 -11.91 -1.64 17.18
CA LYS A 338 -11.67 -1.82 15.75
C LYS A 338 -12.32 -3.06 15.12
N THR A 339 -13.01 -3.89 15.90
CA THR A 339 -13.59 -5.16 15.43
C THR A 339 -15.08 -5.21 15.75
N PHE A 340 -15.88 -5.55 14.73
CA PHE A 340 -17.34 -5.56 14.78
C PHE A 340 -17.88 -6.86 14.23
N ILE A 341 -19.03 -7.31 14.75
CA ILE A 341 -19.85 -8.32 14.10
C ILE A 341 -20.94 -7.59 13.33
N VAL A 342 -21.07 -7.93 12.05
CA VAL A 342 -22.05 -7.35 11.14
C VAL A 342 -22.99 -8.43 10.60
N GLN A 343 -24.27 -8.09 10.43
CA GLN A 343 -25.31 -8.98 9.91
C GLN A 343 -25.89 -8.41 8.61
N HIS A 344 -26.05 -9.25 7.59
CA HIS A 344 -26.57 -8.80 6.31
C HIS A 344 -28.06 -8.44 6.40
N VAL A 345 -28.45 -7.26 5.92
CA VAL A 345 -29.81 -6.71 6.12
C VAL A 345 -30.91 -7.59 5.52
N LYS A 346 -30.64 -8.24 4.38
CA LYS A 346 -31.61 -9.14 3.71
C LYS A 346 -31.40 -10.62 3.99
N LYS A 347 -30.22 -11.02 4.47
CA LYS A 347 -29.81 -12.42 4.64
C LYS A 347 -29.48 -12.60 6.11
N THR A 348 -30.51 -12.77 6.92
CA THR A 348 -30.40 -12.70 8.39
C THR A 348 -29.46 -13.75 8.98
N THR A 349 -29.20 -14.85 8.28
CA THR A 349 -28.24 -15.90 8.66
C THR A 349 -26.78 -15.56 8.34
N LEU A 350 -26.51 -14.52 7.55
CA LEU A 350 -25.17 -14.13 7.14
C LEU A 350 -24.56 -13.13 8.12
N TYR A 351 -23.64 -13.62 8.95
CA TYR A 351 -22.84 -12.83 9.89
C TYR A 351 -21.38 -12.81 9.46
N ARG A 352 -20.70 -11.70 9.75
CA ARG A 352 -19.24 -11.60 9.60
C ARG A 352 -18.62 -10.84 10.74
N GLN A 353 -17.45 -11.30 11.17
CA GLN A 353 -16.55 -10.52 11.99
C GLN A 353 -15.62 -9.73 11.06
N VAL A 354 -15.60 -8.40 11.20
CA VAL A 354 -14.88 -7.49 10.32
C VAL A 354 -14.18 -6.39 11.13
N THR A 355 -13.15 -5.81 10.54
CA THR A 355 -12.37 -4.74 11.14
C THR A 355 -12.67 -3.38 10.48
N THR A 356 -12.40 -2.27 11.19
CA THR A 356 -12.70 -0.89 10.74
C THR A 356 -12.14 -0.55 9.35
N ASP A 357 -11.01 -1.15 8.96
CA ASP A 357 -10.31 -0.90 7.69
C ASP A 357 -11.05 -1.43 6.45
N VAL A 358 -11.90 -2.45 6.62
CA VAL A 358 -12.74 -2.99 5.54
C VAL A 358 -14.18 -2.49 5.59
N LEU A 359 -14.55 -1.76 6.65
CA LEU A 359 -15.89 -1.20 6.84
C LEU A 359 -16.06 0.13 6.11
N ILE A 360 -17.22 0.29 5.49
CA ILE A 360 -17.58 1.51 4.77
C ILE A 360 -18.97 1.95 5.21
N PRO A 361 -19.12 3.18 5.73
CA PRO A 361 -20.43 3.67 6.12
C PRO A 361 -21.28 3.95 4.89
N ILE A 362 -22.55 3.58 5.00
CA ILE A 362 -23.61 3.92 4.05
C ILE A 362 -24.72 4.64 4.78
N VAL A 363 -25.25 5.69 4.16
CA VAL A 363 -26.36 6.46 4.71
C VAL A 363 -27.64 5.67 4.45
N GLU A 364 -28.39 5.41 5.51
CA GLU A 364 -29.69 4.77 5.41
C GLU A 364 -30.68 5.68 4.67
N ARG A 365 -31.46 5.11 3.75
CA ARG A 365 -32.58 5.82 3.14
C ARG A 365 -33.67 5.94 4.20
N LEU A 366 -33.81 7.13 4.79
CA LEU A 366 -35.01 7.46 5.54
C LEU A 366 -36.15 7.48 4.52
N TYR A 367 -37.09 6.54 4.69
CA TYR A 367 -38.33 6.51 3.92
C TYR A 367 -39.36 7.37 4.63
#